data_AF-A0A0G1BCI6-F1
#
_entry.id   AF-A0A0G1BCI6-F1
#
_cell.length_a   1.000
_cell.length_b   1.000
_cell.length_c   1.000
_cell.angle_alpha   90.00
_cell.angle_beta   90.00
_cell.angle_gamma   90.00
#
_symmetry.space_group_name_H-M   'P 1'
#
loop_
_entity.id
_entity.type
_entity.pdbx_description
1 polymer ?
#
loop_
_entity_poly.entity_id
_entity_poly.type
_entity_poly.pdbx_seq_one_letter_code
_entity_poly.pdbx_strand_id
1 'polypeptide(L)'
;MKIIFVATGAKGKNVVFVSDTLQSYSLGEAVRLTKEGEFGNVYVVNGRGGEYLRTSRSAPKKEQLEQLAVSSRQLFTFAQDTRYAVSTPAIARYLQLYQYTIEKGGGPLIAIDGRAKITKEAAKMKLQPHRKVIFDAAEKFNIDPYLLGAIIIDEIARFGPWESITDPLAGYFVGVNTSAGIAQVKTDTARGLIQEGYYNPNPNDPKLSPDKIKKTFRMDLYEYTKQPKHSIFFAAARMRALIDEWKKFVDLETMPEIVATLYHLPYKNPHGAPEANARGLQITEEFYQLAKEWLK
;
A
#
# COMPACT_ATOMS: atom_id res chain seq x y z
N MET A 1 -5.87 -28.05 2.83
CA MET A 1 -5.03 -26.85 2.64
C MET A 1 -4.11 -26.63 3.83
N LYS A 2 -3.00 -25.89 3.63
CA LYS A 2 -2.10 -25.47 4.73
C LYS A 2 -2.06 -23.96 4.84
N ILE A 3 -2.07 -23.43 6.06
CA ILE A 3 -1.80 -22.01 6.30
C ILE A 3 -0.29 -21.79 6.14
N ILE A 4 0.11 -20.78 5.36
CA ILE A 4 1.52 -20.45 5.11
C ILE A 4 1.89 -19.03 5.56
N PHE A 5 0.90 -18.20 5.87
CA PHE A 5 1.10 -16.83 6.32
C PHE A 5 -0.12 -16.41 7.15
N VAL A 6 0.14 -15.65 8.22
CA VAL A 6 -0.91 -15.09 9.07
C VAL A 6 -0.62 -13.61 9.28
N ALA A 7 -1.58 -12.74 8.97
CA ALA A 7 -1.47 -11.33 9.33
C ALA A 7 -2.13 -11.08 10.68
N THR A 8 -1.49 -10.26 11.52
CA THR A 8 -2.03 -9.86 12.82
C THR A 8 -2.40 -8.38 12.87
N GLY A 9 -3.51 -8.07 13.54
CA GLY A 9 -3.98 -6.71 13.74
C GLY A 9 -3.16 -5.96 14.80
N ALA A 10 -3.51 -4.70 15.08
CA ALA A 10 -2.76 -3.83 16.01
C ALA A 10 -2.63 -4.40 17.44
N LYS A 11 -3.55 -5.28 17.86
CA LYS A 11 -3.53 -5.94 19.17
C LYS A 11 -2.88 -7.33 19.16
N GLY A 12 -2.17 -7.69 18.08
CA GLY A 12 -1.49 -8.98 17.94
C GLY A 12 -2.41 -10.18 17.68
N LYS A 13 -3.71 -9.95 17.44
CA LYS A 13 -4.66 -11.02 17.11
C LYS A 13 -4.53 -11.42 15.63
N ASN A 14 -4.56 -12.72 15.36
CA ASN A 14 -4.63 -13.27 14.00
C ASN A 14 -5.96 -12.85 13.36
N VAL A 15 -5.89 -12.25 12.18
CA VAL A 15 -7.05 -11.64 11.51
C VAL A 15 -7.19 -12.08 10.06
N VAL A 16 -6.07 -12.36 9.38
CA VAL A 16 -6.05 -12.89 8.01
C VAL A 16 -5.14 -14.11 7.96
N PHE A 17 -5.60 -15.14 7.26
CA PHE A 17 -4.91 -16.40 7.07
C PHE A 17 -4.75 -16.64 5.58
N VAL A 18 -3.55 -17.05 5.15
CA VAL A 18 -3.28 -17.31 3.73
C VAL A 18 -2.92 -18.77 3.55
N SER A 19 -3.56 -19.43 2.59
CA SER A 19 -3.27 -20.81 2.23
C SER A 19 -2.04 -20.95 1.34
N ASP A 20 -1.58 -22.19 1.19
CA ASP A 20 -0.61 -22.64 0.19
C ASP A 20 -1.08 -22.50 -1.27
N THR A 21 -2.32 -22.05 -1.49
CA THR A 21 -2.85 -21.63 -2.80
C THR A 21 -2.91 -20.11 -2.95
N LEU A 22 -2.33 -19.34 -2.02
CA LEU A 22 -2.35 -17.87 -1.96
C LEU A 22 -3.74 -17.24 -1.76
N GLN A 23 -4.73 -18.05 -1.37
CA GLN A 23 -6.05 -17.54 -1.03
C GLN A 23 -6.03 -17.00 0.41
N SER A 24 -6.56 -15.78 0.57
CA SER A 24 -6.70 -15.11 1.86
C SER A 24 -8.08 -15.35 2.45
N TYR A 25 -8.13 -15.55 3.76
CA TYR A 25 -9.33 -15.82 4.53
C TYR A 25 -9.38 -14.92 5.75
N SER A 26 -10.57 -14.37 6.05
CA SER A 26 -10.85 -13.75 7.34
C SER A 26 -10.83 -14.79 8.47
N LEU A 27 -10.77 -14.33 9.72
CA LEU A 27 -10.87 -15.22 10.88
C LEU A 27 -12.14 -16.10 10.86
N GLY A 28 -13.30 -15.53 10.50
CA GLY A 28 -14.56 -16.27 10.47
C GLY A 28 -14.54 -17.40 9.43
N GLU A 29 -14.05 -17.11 8.22
CA GLU A 29 -13.89 -18.11 7.17
C GLU A 29 -12.88 -19.18 7.55
N ALA A 30 -11.75 -18.78 8.14
CA ALA A 30 -10.72 -19.71 8.58
C ALA A 30 -11.22 -20.66 9.68
N VAL A 31 -11.99 -20.14 10.65
CA VAL A 31 -12.65 -20.96 11.68
C VAL A 31 -13.63 -21.95 11.07
N ARG A 32 -14.47 -21.51 10.12
CA ARG A 32 -15.41 -22.39 9.41
C ARG A 32 -14.67 -23.54 8.69
N LEU A 33 -13.66 -23.20 7.89
CA LEU A 33 -12.86 -24.18 7.15
C LEU A 33 -12.10 -25.13 8.07
N THR A 34 -11.60 -24.68 9.22
CA THR A 34 -11.00 -25.57 10.22
C THR A 34 -12.01 -26.56 10.80
N LYS A 35 -13.25 -26.15 11.07
CA LYS A 35 -14.31 -27.06 11.55
C LYS A 35 -14.69 -28.11 10.49
N GLU A 36 -14.63 -27.74 9.21
CA GLU A 36 -14.85 -28.63 8.07
C GLU A 36 -13.67 -29.56 7.79
N GLY A 37 -12.54 -29.42 8.50
CA GLY A 37 -11.34 -30.24 8.31
C GLY A 37 -10.46 -29.81 7.14
N GLU A 38 -10.75 -28.67 6.51
CA GLU A 38 -10.04 -28.17 5.32
C GLU A 38 -8.64 -27.62 5.62
N PHE A 39 -8.42 -27.13 6.85
CA PHE A 39 -7.09 -26.71 7.30
C PHE A 39 -6.43 -27.76 8.19
N GLY A 40 -5.26 -28.21 7.76
CA GLY A 40 -4.43 -29.11 8.56
C GLY A 40 -3.70 -28.37 9.69
N ASN A 41 -3.35 -29.12 10.75
CA ASN A 41 -2.46 -28.68 11.84
C ASN A 41 -2.95 -27.48 12.68
N VAL A 42 -4.23 -27.16 12.59
CA VAL A 42 -4.88 -26.14 13.43
C VAL A 42 -6.20 -26.67 14.00
N TYR A 43 -6.65 -26.08 15.10
CA TYR A 43 -7.95 -26.36 15.69
C TYR A 43 -8.60 -25.07 16.23
N VAL A 44 -9.92 -25.10 16.35
CA VAL A 44 -10.72 -23.98 16.87
C VAL A 44 -10.73 -23.99 18.39
N VAL A 45 -10.57 -22.81 18.98
CA VAL A 45 -10.70 -22.58 20.41
C VAL A 45 -11.80 -21.56 20.67
N ASN A 46 -12.67 -21.87 21.63
CA ASN A 46 -13.72 -20.98 22.12
C ASN A 46 -13.18 -20.15 23.28
N GLY A 47 -13.02 -18.85 23.06
CA GLY A 47 -12.59 -17.90 24.10
C GLY A 47 -13.71 -16.93 24.49
N ARG A 48 -13.48 -16.15 25.56
CA ARG A 48 -14.41 -15.08 26.00
C ARG A 48 -14.66 -14.00 24.93
N GLY A 49 -13.73 -13.83 23.99
CA GLY A 49 -13.82 -12.86 22.90
C GLY A 49 -14.24 -13.45 21.56
N GLY A 50 -14.80 -14.67 21.54
CA GLY A 50 -15.16 -15.41 20.33
C GLY A 50 -14.20 -16.54 19.98
N GLU A 51 -14.42 -17.12 18.80
CA GLU A 51 -13.64 -18.24 18.26
C GLU A 51 -12.30 -17.77 17.67
N TYR A 52 -11.25 -18.56 17.88
CA TYR A 52 -9.94 -18.32 17.27
C TYR A 52 -9.21 -19.63 16.96
N LEU A 53 -8.18 -19.56 16.13
CA LEU A 53 -7.37 -20.73 15.75
C LEU A 53 -6.12 -20.87 16.61
N ARG A 54 -5.77 -22.11 16.95
CA ARG A 54 -4.46 -22.49 17.52
C ARG A 54 -3.82 -23.60 16.72
N THR A 55 -2.49 -23.64 16.75
CA THR A 55 -1.71 -24.73 16.16
C THR A 55 -1.87 -26.01 16.97
N SER A 56 -2.12 -27.13 16.30
CA SER A 56 -2.10 -28.48 16.90
C SER A 56 -0.73 -28.82 17.47
N ARG A 57 -0.70 -29.58 18.58
CA ARG A 57 0.55 -29.94 19.29
C ARG A 57 1.53 -30.74 18.43
N SER A 58 1.03 -31.51 17.48
CA SER A 58 1.82 -32.32 16.54
C SER A 58 2.37 -31.54 15.35
N ALA A 59 2.01 -30.26 15.19
CA ALA A 59 2.41 -29.48 14.03
C ALA A 59 3.92 -29.19 14.04
N PRO A 60 4.61 -29.34 12.90
CA PRO A 60 6.00 -28.92 12.77
C PRO A 60 6.16 -27.42 13.09
N LYS A 61 7.29 -27.03 13.69
CA LYS A 61 7.55 -25.63 14.08
C LYS A 61 7.31 -24.63 12.94
N LYS A 62 7.73 -24.95 11.72
CA LYS A 62 7.54 -24.12 10.51
C LYS A 62 6.08 -23.93 10.07
N GLU A 63 5.16 -24.70 10.62
CA GLU A 63 3.71 -24.63 10.34
C GLU A 63 2.93 -24.05 11.54
N GLN A 64 3.61 -23.69 12.63
CA GLN A 64 2.98 -23.05 13.78
C GLN A 64 2.55 -21.63 13.44
N LEU A 65 1.30 -21.28 13.76
CA LEU A 65 0.73 -19.96 13.50
C LEU A 65 1.60 -18.83 14.05
N GLU A 66 2.26 -19.04 15.19
CA GLU A 66 3.19 -18.10 15.81
C GLU A 66 4.43 -17.82 14.94
N GLN A 67 4.90 -18.80 14.18
CA GLN A 67 6.03 -18.64 13.24
C GLN A 67 5.58 -18.07 11.89
N LEU A 68 4.31 -18.28 11.53
CA LEU A 68 3.70 -17.76 10.32
C LEU A 68 3.15 -16.33 10.48
N ALA A 69 3.02 -15.87 11.72
CA ALA A 69 2.43 -14.58 12.07
C ALA A 69 3.36 -13.42 11.74
N VAL A 70 2.81 -12.45 11.01
CA VAL A 70 3.44 -11.19 10.67
C VAL A 70 2.51 -10.07 11.11
N SER A 71 3.04 -9.13 11.89
CA SER A 71 2.24 -7.97 12.25
C SER A 71 1.95 -7.13 11.01
N SER A 72 0.73 -6.63 10.94
CA SER A 72 0.34 -5.60 10.00
C SER A 72 1.37 -4.47 9.84
N ARG A 73 1.91 -3.94 10.95
CA ARG A 73 2.98 -2.93 10.89
C ARG A 73 4.18 -3.42 10.07
N GLN A 74 4.66 -4.63 10.31
CA GLN A 74 5.75 -5.22 9.53
C GLN A 74 5.36 -5.40 8.06
N LEU A 75 4.12 -5.82 7.78
CA LEU A 75 3.60 -6.00 6.43
C LEU A 75 3.60 -4.71 5.62
N PHE A 76 3.07 -3.61 6.16
CA PHE A 76 3.05 -2.31 5.49
C PHE A 76 4.45 -1.72 5.35
N THR A 77 5.30 -1.82 6.37
CA THR A 77 6.70 -1.41 6.25
C THR A 77 7.38 -2.19 5.11
N PHE A 78 7.14 -3.51 5.02
CA PHE A 78 7.70 -4.34 3.96
C PHE A 78 7.19 -3.97 2.57
N ALA A 79 5.89 -3.69 2.42
CA ALA A 79 5.32 -3.27 1.15
C ALA A 79 5.90 -1.94 0.66
N GLN A 80 6.15 -0.98 1.57
CA GLN A 80 6.57 0.38 1.22
C GLN A 80 8.08 0.53 1.02
N ASP A 81 8.89 -0.10 1.88
CA ASP A 81 10.35 -0.03 1.78
C ASP A 81 10.99 -1.30 2.31
N THR A 82 11.40 -2.16 1.37
CA THR A 82 12.05 -3.45 1.64
C THR A 82 13.38 -3.29 2.38
N ARG A 83 14.03 -2.11 2.32
CA ARG A 83 15.32 -1.85 2.99
C ARG A 83 15.21 -1.77 4.52
N TYR A 84 14.05 -1.36 5.02
CA TYR A 84 13.79 -1.23 6.46
C TYR A 84 12.95 -2.38 7.02
N ALA A 85 12.61 -3.35 6.17
CA ALA A 85 11.70 -4.40 6.54
C ALA A 85 12.46 -5.67 6.97
N VAL A 86 12.14 -6.18 8.15
CA VAL A 86 12.65 -7.47 8.61
C VAL A 86 11.93 -8.57 7.80
N SER A 87 12.64 -9.18 6.85
CA SER A 87 12.14 -10.37 6.15
C SER A 87 12.03 -11.52 7.15
N THR A 88 10.80 -11.98 7.38
CA THR A 88 10.54 -13.21 8.16
C THR A 88 10.52 -14.42 7.23
N PRO A 89 10.77 -15.64 7.73
CA PRO A 89 10.58 -16.85 6.94
C PRO A 89 9.19 -16.95 6.30
N ALA A 90 8.15 -16.47 6.98
CA ALA A 90 6.79 -16.43 6.45
C ALA A 90 6.64 -15.47 5.26
N ILE A 91 7.18 -14.25 5.36
CA ILE A 91 7.22 -13.27 4.25
C ILE A 91 7.98 -13.85 3.05
N ALA A 92 9.17 -14.40 3.29
CA ALA A 92 10.02 -14.95 2.23
C ALA A 92 9.32 -16.10 1.49
N ARG A 93 8.72 -17.05 2.23
CA ARG A 93 7.98 -18.17 1.67
C ARG A 93 6.76 -17.71 0.87
N TYR A 94 5.98 -16.78 1.42
CA TYR A 94 4.82 -16.22 0.74
C TYR A 94 5.20 -15.57 -0.59
N LEU A 95 6.20 -14.68 -0.57
CA LEU A 95 6.67 -13.99 -1.77
C LEU A 95 7.25 -14.93 -2.82
N GLN A 96 7.97 -15.97 -2.41
CA GLN A 96 8.50 -16.97 -3.33
C GLN A 96 7.35 -17.70 -4.05
N LEU A 97 6.32 -18.12 -3.31
CA LEU A 97 5.16 -18.78 -3.90
C LEU A 97 4.35 -17.83 -4.80
N TYR A 98 4.16 -16.58 -4.35
CA TYR A 98 3.49 -15.55 -5.12
C TYR A 98 4.20 -15.29 -6.45
N GLN A 99 5.52 -15.09 -6.39
CA GLN A 99 6.37 -14.87 -7.56
C GLN A 99 6.27 -16.04 -8.54
N TYR A 100 6.40 -17.28 -8.04
CA TYR A 100 6.25 -18.48 -8.87
C TYR A 100 4.88 -18.53 -9.58
N THR A 101 3.80 -18.20 -8.88
CA THR A 101 2.45 -18.22 -9.46
C THR A 101 2.28 -17.18 -10.57
N ILE A 102 2.75 -15.95 -10.38
CA ILE A 102 2.62 -14.91 -11.43
C ILE A 102 3.54 -15.17 -12.62
N GLU A 103 4.73 -15.74 -12.40
CA GLU A 103 5.67 -16.10 -13.48
C GLU A 103 5.13 -17.28 -14.30
N LYS A 104 4.53 -18.29 -13.63
CA LYS A 104 3.90 -19.43 -14.28
C LYS A 104 2.68 -19.03 -15.11
N GLY A 105 1.96 -17.99 -14.71
CA GLY A 105 0.81 -17.46 -15.45
C GLY A 105 1.18 -16.93 -16.85
N GLY A 106 2.45 -16.60 -17.08
CA GLY A 106 2.94 -16.04 -18.34
C GLY A 106 2.56 -14.57 -18.53
N GLY A 107 3.21 -13.92 -19.51
CA GLY A 107 2.97 -12.52 -19.85
C GLY A 107 3.96 -11.53 -19.24
N PRO A 108 3.85 -10.24 -19.61
CA PRO A 108 4.79 -9.22 -19.18
C PRO A 108 4.58 -8.85 -17.71
N LEU A 109 5.68 -8.78 -16.96
CA LEU A 109 5.70 -8.50 -15.53
C LEU A 109 6.25 -7.10 -15.24
N ILE A 110 5.82 -6.53 -14.10
CA ILE A 110 6.49 -5.39 -13.47
C ILE A 110 7.40 -5.95 -12.38
N ALA A 111 8.70 -5.66 -12.48
CA ALA A 111 9.68 -6.06 -11.50
C ALA A 111 10.15 -4.85 -10.69
N ILE A 112 10.33 -5.02 -9.38
CA ILE A 112 10.90 -4.01 -8.50
C ILE A 112 12.00 -4.69 -7.70
N ASP A 113 13.17 -4.06 -7.65
CA ASP A 113 14.38 -4.62 -7.02
C ASP A 113 14.71 -6.03 -7.54
N GLY A 114 14.55 -6.25 -8.85
CA GLY A 114 14.82 -7.53 -9.52
C GLY A 114 13.80 -8.65 -9.23
N ARG A 115 12.66 -8.34 -8.61
CA ARG A 115 11.61 -9.33 -8.29
C ARG A 115 10.30 -8.98 -8.96
N ALA A 116 9.68 -9.94 -9.63
CA ALA A 116 8.34 -9.76 -10.18
C ALA A 116 7.32 -9.48 -9.06
N LYS A 117 6.51 -8.44 -9.24
CA LYS A 117 5.52 -8.00 -8.25
C LYS A 117 4.08 -8.12 -8.70
N ILE A 118 3.83 -7.90 -9.99
CA ILE A 118 2.50 -7.95 -10.59
C ILE A 118 2.65 -8.09 -12.11
N THR A 119 1.62 -8.58 -12.80
CA THR A 119 1.57 -8.53 -14.27
C THR A 119 1.25 -7.10 -14.74
N LYS A 120 1.76 -6.70 -15.92
CA LYS A 120 1.42 -5.39 -16.50
C LYS A 120 -0.08 -5.24 -16.71
N GLU A 121 -0.75 -6.31 -17.13
CA GLU A 121 -2.21 -6.31 -17.35
C GLU A 121 -2.98 -6.07 -16.05
N ALA A 122 -2.62 -6.75 -14.95
CA ALA A 122 -3.28 -6.53 -13.67
C ALA A 122 -3.04 -5.10 -13.13
N ALA A 123 -1.84 -4.55 -13.30
CA ALA A 123 -1.56 -3.16 -12.94
C ALA A 123 -2.37 -2.17 -13.80
N LYS A 124 -2.45 -2.41 -15.11
CA LYS A 124 -3.21 -1.59 -16.06
C LYS A 124 -4.71 -1.59 -15.75
N MET A 125 -5.30 -2.75 -15.50
CA MET A 125 -6.72 -2.89 -15.11
C MET A 125 -7.07 -2.08 -13.86
N LYS A 126 -6.12 -1.91 -12.93
CA LYS A 126 -6.30 -1.09 -11.73
C LYS A 126 -6.14 0.40 -12.00
N LEU A 127 -5.22 0.80 -12.88
CA LEU A 127 -4.96 2.20 -13.17
C LEU A 127 -6.01 2.83 -14.11
N GLN A 128 -6.35 2.13 -15.20
CA GLN A 128 -7.17 2.69 -16.29
C GLN A 128 -8.53 3.26 -15.87
N PRO A 129 -9.29 2.63 -14.95
CA PRO A 129 -10.57 3.18 -14.47
C PRO A 129 -10.44 4.59 -13.87
N HIS A 130 -9.23 4.98 -13.47
CA HIS A 130 -8.96 6.28 -12.85
C HIS A 130 -8.34 7.30 -13.78
N ARG A 131 -8.21 7.01 -15.09
CA ARG A 131 -7.62 7.92 -16.10
C ARG A 131 -8.15 9.35 -15.96
N LYS A 132 -9.47 9.55 -16.03
CA LYS A 132 -10.06 10.89 -15.92
C LYS A 132 -9.68 11.60 -14.63
N VAL A 133 -9.72 10.88 -13.51
CA VAL A 133 -9.38 11.44 -12.18
C VAL A 133 -7.91 11.86 -12.12
N ILE A 134 -7.00 11.09 -12.72
CA ILE A 134 -5.56 11.41 -12.78
C ILE A 134 -5.35 12.71 -13.56
N PHE A 135 -5.97 12.86 -14.73
CA PHE A 135 -5.87 14.10 -15.52
C PHE A 135 -6.52 15.29 -14.81
N ASP A 136 -7.73 15.14 -14.27
CA ASP A 136 -8.42 16.20 -13.53
C ASP A 136 -7.60 16.66 -12.30
N ALA A 137 -6.95 15.73 -11.60
CA ALA A 137 -6.07 16.06 -10.48
C ALA A 137 -4.80 16.78 -10.95
N ALA A 138 -4.16 16.27 -11.99
CA ALA A 138 -2.92 16.84 -12.52
C ALA A 138 -3.13 18.27 -13.03
N GLU A 139 -4.25 18.53 -13.72
CA GLU A 139 -4.66 19.86 -14.15
C GLU A 139 -4.87 20.79 -12.96
N LYS A 140 -5.65 20.36 -11.96
CA LYS A 140 -5.93 21.16 -10.76
C LYS A 140 -4.65 21.62 -10.05
N PHE A 141 -3.64 20.75 -10.01
CA PHE A 141 -2.40 20.98 -9.28
C PHE A 141 -1.24 21.43 -10.16
N ASN A 142 -1.46 21.65 -11.47
CA ASN A 142 -0.43 22.00 -12.43
C ASN A 142 0.82 21.10 -12.32
N ILE A 143 0.61 19.78 -12.47
CA ILE A 143 1.68 18.77 -12.48
C ILE A 143 1.55 17.87 -13.72
N ASP A 144 2.61 17.10 -14.02
CA ASP A 144 2.57 16.12 -15.11
C ASP A 144 1.63 14.94 -14.76
N PRO A 145 0.54 14.70 -15.53
CA PRO A 145 -0.38 13.58 -15.29
C PRO A 145 0.28 12.21 -15.47
N TYR A 146 1.29 12.09 -16.34
CA TYR A 146 1.97 10.82 -16.58
C TYR A 146 2.93 10.50 -15.44
N LEU A 147 3.55 11.53 -14.82
CA LEU A 147 4.35 11.32 -13.61
C LEU A 147 3.46 10.90 -12.42
N LEU A 148 2.29 11.53 -12.27
CA LEU A 148 1.30 11.09 -11.29
C LEU A 148 0.85 9.64 -11.55
N GLY A 149 0.57 9.29 -12.80
CA GLY A 149 0.26 7.92 -13.21
C GLY A 149 1.39 6.94 -12.89
N ALA A 150 2.64 7.32 -13.15
CA ALA A 150 3.83 6.51 -12.88
C ALA A 150 4.02 6.21 -11.39
N ILE A 151 3.81 7.22 -10.53
CA ILE A 151 3.81 7.06 -9.06
C ILE A 151 2.73 6.07 -8.64
N ILE A 152 1.52 6.15 -9.22
CA ILE A 152 0.43 5.23 -8.90
C ILE A 152 0.75 3.80 -9.38
N ILE A 153 1.40 3.63 -10.54
CA ILE A 153 1.86 2.31 -11.02
C ILE A 153 2.85 1.69 -10.04
N ASP A 154 3.83 2.46 -9.54
CA ASP A 154 4.77 1.98 -8.53
C ASP A 154 4.05 1.52 -7.25
N GLU A 155 3.08 2.30 -6.75
CA GLU A 155 2.31 1.94 -5.56
C GLU A 155 1.45 0.66 -5.80
N ILE A 156 0.79 0.54 -6.96
CA ILE A 156 0.06 -0.67 -7.36
C ILE A 156 0.99 -1.88 -7.41
N ALA A 157 2.18 -1.74 -8.00
CA ALA A 157 3.12 -2.84 -8.15
C ALA A 157 3.70 -3.28 -6.81
N ARG A 158 4.14 -2.35 -5.95
CA ARG A 158 4.67 -2.68 -4.62
C ARG A 158 3.65 -3.38 -3.73
N PHE A 159 2.39 -2.99 -3.85
CA PHE A 159 1.30 -3.52 -3.05
C PHE A 159 0.63 -4.75 -3.66
N GLY A 160 0.87 -5.05 -4.94
CA GLY A 160 0.30 -6.18 -5.68
C GLY A 160 0.38 -7.53 -4.95
N PRO A 161 1.55 -7.92 -4.39
CA PRO A 161 1.66 -9.15 -3.60
C PRO A 161 0.84 -9.15 -2.32
N TRP A 162 0.41 -8.01 -1.80
CA TRP A 162 -0.15 -7.88 -0.46
C TRP A 162 -1.63 -7.53 -0.44
N GLU A 163 -2.21 -7.17 -1.58
CA GLU A 163 -3.59 -6.67 -1.69
C GLU A 163 -4.61 -7.61 -1.05
N SER A 164 -4.60 -8.90 -1.43
CA SER A 164 -5.53 -9.91 -0.88
C SER A 164 -5.39 -10.10 0.64
N ILE A 165 -4.23 -9.75 1.21
CA ILE A 165 -3.96 -9.82 2.65
C ILE A 165 -4.38 -8.53 3.34
N THR A 166 -4.23 -7.39 2.70
CA THR A 166 -4.37 -6.06 3.31
C THR A 166 -5.76 -5.47 3.18
N ASP A 167 -6.51 -5.84 2.14
CA ASP A 167 -7.92 -5.44 1.99
C ASP A 167 -8.78 -5.86 3.19
N PRO A 168 -8.72 -7.12 3.68
CA PRO A 168 -9.47 -7.53 4.87
C PRO A 168 -8.94 -6.88 6.16
N LEU A 169 -7.72 -6.33 6.12
CA LEU A 169 -7.11 -5.67 7.28
C LEU A 169 -7.45 -4.18 7.38
N ALA A 170 -8.01 -3.56 6.34
CA ALA A 170 -8.33 -2.14 6.29
C ALA A 170 -9.09 -1.65 7.55
N GLY A 171 -10.07 -2.43 8.02
CA GLY A 171 -10.86 -2.13 9.22
C GLY A 171 -10.11 -2.26 10.57
N TYR A 172 -8.90 -2.84 10.58
CA TYR A 172 -8.09 -3.01 11.79
C TYR A 172 -7.02 -1.93 11.99
N PHE A 173 -6.84 -1.02 11.03
CA PHE A 173 -5.88 0.10 11.09
C PHE A 173 -6.51 1.47 11.24
N VAL A 174 -7.83 1.52 11.37
CA VAL A 174 -8.57 2.77 11.54
C VAL A 174 -8.08 3.44 12.84
N GLY A 175 -7.29 4.51 12.71
CA GLY A 175 -6.68 5.24 13.84
C GLY A 175 -5.14 5.35 13.85
N VAL A 176 -4.41 4.58 13.03
CA VAL A 176 -2.95 4.65 12.88
C VAL A 176 -2.57 5.49 11.66
N ASN A 177 -1.35 6.06 11.62
CA ASN A 177 -0.84 6.76 10.44
C ASN A 177 -0.54 5.75 9.31
N THR A 178 -1.55 5.44 8.51
CA THR A 178 -1.54 4.42 7.46
C THR A 178 -1.65 5.07 6.09
N SER A 179 -0.95 4.49 5.11
CA SER A 179 -1.15 4.77 3.68
C SER A 179 -2.43 4.12 3.18
N ALA A 180 -3.21 4.86 2.39
CA ALA A 180 -4.52 4.41 1.95
C ALA A 180 -4.83 4.77 0.50
N GLY A 181 -5.70 3.95 -0.09
CA GLY A 181 -6.15 4.09 -1.47
C GLY A 181 -5.06 3.73 -2.48
N ILE A 182 -5.40 3.92 -3.76
CA ILE A 182 -4.56 3.48 -4.88
C ILE A 182 -3.21 4.20 -4.97
N ALA A 183 -3.12 5.42 -4.44
CA ALA A 183 -1.88 6.19 -4.42
C ALA A 183 -1.14 6.10 -3.07
N GLN A 184 -1.62 5.27 -2.13
CA GLN A 184 -0.94 4.98 -0.85
C GLN A 184 -0.54 6.23 -0.03
N VAL A 185 -1.39 7.27 -0.02
CA VAL A 185 -1.13 8.50 0.75
C VAL A 185 -1.37 8.26 2.25
N LYS A 186 -0.40 8.64 3.09
CA LYS A 186 -0.51 8.56 4.56
C LYS A 186 -1.55 9.55 5.10
N THR A 187 -2.32 9.14 6.10
CA THR A 187 -3.30 10.04 6.75
C THR A 187 -2.67 11.32 7.30
N ASP A 188 -1.44 11.24 7.82
CA ASP A 188 -0.74 12.44 8.35
C ASP A 188 -0.25 13.35 7.21
N THR A 189 0.09 12.79 6.04
CA THR A 189 0.39 13.58 4.83
C THR A 189 -0.88 14.29 4.34
N ALA A 190 -2.01 13.58 4.25
CA ALA A 190 -3.30 14.18 3.89
C ALA A 190 -3.70 15.32 4.84
N ARG A 191 -3.50 15.12 6.17
CA ARG A 191 -3.69 16.17 7.17
C ARG A 191 -2.84 17.40 6.87
N GLY A 192 -1.54 17.21 6.61
CA GLY A 192 -0.62 18.32 6.29
C GLY A 192 -1.07 19.11 5.06
N LEU A 193 -1.46 18.41 3.98
CA LEU A 193 -1.94 19.04 2.75
C LEU A 193 -3.25 19.83 2.94
N ILE A 194 -4.15 19.35 3.79
CA ILE A 194 -5.35 20.10 4.17
C ILE A 194 -4.96 21.34 4.99
N GLN A 195 -4.07 21.17 5.96
CA GLN A 195 -3.64 22.24 6.85
C GLN A 195 -2.93 23.37 6.10
N GLU A 196 -2.15 23.03 5.08
CA GLU A 196 -1.44 23.97 4.22
C GLU A 196 -2.32 24.53 3.09
N GLY A 197 -3.56 24.05 2.96
CA GLY A 197 -4.53 24.57 1.99
C GLY A 197 -4.40 24.00 0.57
N TYR A 198 -3.54 23.01 0.33
CA TYR A 198 -3.39 22.38 -0.98
C TYR A 198 -4.67 21.63 -1.39
N TYR A 199 -5.25 20.82 -0.51
CA TYR A 199 -6.43 20.04 -0.87
C TYR A 199 -7.34 19.73 0.30
N ASN A 200 -8.62 20.08 0.18
CA ASN A 200 -9.69 19.64 1.06
C ASN A 200 -10.68 18.75 0.27
N PRO A 201 -10.86 17.47 0.64
CA PRO A 201 -11.75 16.56 -0.08
C PRO A 201 -13.24 16.89 0.11
N ASN A 202 -13.59 17.61 1.19
CA ASN A 202 -14.94 18.09 1.46
C ASN A 202 -14.91 19.48 2.14
N PRO A 203 -14.93 20.57 1.36
CA PRO A 203 -14.92 21.94 1.89
C PRO A 203 -16.06 22.28 2.84
N ASN A 204 -17.18 21.55 2.77
CA ASN A 204 -18.35 21.77 3.62
C ASN A 204 -18.23 21.08 4.98
N ASP A 205 -17.25 20.18 5.16
CA ASP A 205 -16.98 19.56 6.46
C ASP A 205 -16.07 20.47 7.29
N PRO A 206 -16.58 21.09 8.37
CA PRO A 206 -15.78 21.99 9.20
C PRO A 206 -14.62 21.25 9.89
N LYS A 207 -14.66 19.92 10.04
CA LYS A 207 -13.53 19.16 10.60
C LYS A 207 -12.32 19.16 9.65
N LEU A 208 -12.55 19.37 8.36
CA LEU A 208 -11.50 19.39 7.35
C LEU A 208 -10.98 20.80 7.05
N SER A 209 -11.33 21.81 7.86
CA SER A 209 -10.73 23.13 7.70
C SER A 209 -9.26 23.14 8.18
N PRO A 210 -8.41 24.04 7.64
CA PRO A 210 -7.02 24.18 8.08
C PRO A 210 -6.85 24.33 9.60
N ASP A 211 -7.76 25.07 10.24
CA ASP A 211 -7.71 25.33 11.68
C ASP A 211 -8.12 24.12 12.54
N LYS A 212 -8.98 23.25 12.02
CA LYS A 212 -9.59 22.15 12.78
C LYS A 212 -8.94 20.79 12.50
N ILE A 213 -8.26 20.64 11.36
CA ILE A 213 -7.74 19.34 10.91
C ILE A 213 -6.73 18.69 11.87
N LYS A 214 -6.01 19.49 12.68
CA LYS A 214 -5.11 18.97 13.71
C LYS A 214 -5.83 18.11 14.77
N LYS A 215 -7.11 18.41 15.04
CA LYS A 215 -7.95 17.70 16.01
C LYS A 215 -8.78 16.57 15.37
N THR A 216 -8.80 16.50 14.05
CA THR A 216 -9.58 15.50 13.30
C THR A 216 -8.96 14.12 13.44
N PHE A 217 -9.79 13.16 13.81
CA PHE A 217 -9.37 11.78 14.00
C PHE A 217 -8.86 11.20 12.68
N ARG A 218 -7.81 10.37 12.76
CA ARG A 218 -7.28 9.69 11.57
C ARG A 218 -8.32 8.83 10.85
N MET A 219 -9.30 8.31 11.59
CA MET A 219 -10.42 7.55 11.04
C MET A 219 -11.25 8.38 10.07
N ASP A 220 -11.59 9.62 10.45
CA ASP A 220 -12.36 10.53 9.60
C ASP A 220 -11.60 10.85 8.30
N LEU A 221 -10.27 11.02 8.38
CA LEU A 221 -9.41 11.22 7.20
C LEU A 221 -9.28 9.96 6.33
N TYR A 222 -9.22 8.79 6.96
CA TYR A 222 -9.09 7.51 6.26
C TYR A 222 -10.27 7.25 5.32
N GLU A 223 -11.49 7.66 5.71
CA GLU A 223 -12.68 7.54 4.89
C GLU A 223 -12.58 8.29 3.56
N TYR A 224 -11.81 9.37 3.50
CA TYR A 224 -11.50 10.07 2.26
C TYR A 224 -10.31 9.45 1.54
N THR A 225 -9.17 9.21 2.22
CA THR A 225 -7.94 8.75 1.56
C THR A 225 -8.07 7.36 0.95
N LYS A 226 -8.98 6.50 1.43
CA LYS A 226 -9.28 5.19 0.82
C LYS A 226 -10.03 5.31 -0.51
N GLN A 227 -10.75 6.41 -0.74
CA GLN A 227 -11.52 6.61 -1.98
C GLN A 227 -10.56 6.93 -3.13
N PRO A 228 -10.61 6.23 -4.27
CA PRO A 228 -9.66 6.44 -5.36
C PRO A 228 -9.56 7.89 -5.82
N LYS A 229 -10.70 8.59 -5.95
CA LYS A 229 -10.74 10.03 -6.30
C LYS A 229 -9.86 10.87 -5.39
N HIS A 230 -10.08 10.79 -4.09
CA HIS A 230 -9.37 11.62 -3.12
C HIS A 230 -7.94 11.15 -2.92
N SER A 231 -7.67 9.83 -2.97
CA SER A 231 -6.32 9.27 -2.94
C SER A 231 -5.43 9.89 -4.03
N ILE A 232 -5.94 9.96 -5.27
CA ILE A 232 -5.23 10.53 -6.42
C ILE A 232 -5.07 12.04 -6.29
N PHE A 233 -6.11 12.76 -5.85
CA PHE A 233 -5.99 14.22 -5.63
C PHE A 233 -5.00 14.57 -4.52
N PHE A 234 -4.94 13.78 -3.43
CA PHE A 234 -3.93 13.95 -2.39
C PHE A 234 -2.52 13.67 -2.91
N ALA A 235 -2.36 12.67 -3.80
CA ALA A 235 -1.06 12.39 -4.41
C ALA A 235 -0.59 13.55 -5.30
N ALA A 236 -1.48 14.09 -6.13
CA ALA A 236 -1.19 15.27 -6.95
C ALA A 236 -0.87 16.50 -6.10
N ALA A 237 -1.66 16.76 -5.04
CA ALA A 237 -1.40 17.82 -4.08
C ALA A 237 -0.05 17.65 -3.38
N ARG A 238 0.36 16.41 -3.06
CA ARG A 238 1.67 16.12 -2.47
C ARG A 238 2.81 16.47 -3.43
N MET A 239 2.69 16.11 -4.71
CA MET A 239 3.69 16.48 -5.72
C MET A 239 3.81 18.00 -5.82
N ARG A 240 2.69 18.72 -5.87
CA ARG A 240 2.69 20.19 -5.91
C ARG A 240 3.34 20.81 -4.68
N ALA A 241 2.98 20.34 -3.49
CA ALA A 241 3.55 20.81 -2.24
C ALA A 241 5.07 20.61 -2.18
N LEU A 242 5.58 19.48 -2.69
CA LEU A 242 7.03 19.24 -2.80
C LEU A 242 7.71 20.24 -3.73
N ILE A 243 7.12 20.48 -4.90
CA ILE A 243 7.69 21.42 -5.88
C ILE A 243 7.71 22.85 -5.29
N ASP A 244 6.61 23.28 -4.68
CA ASP A 244 6.51 24.62 -4.09
C ASP A 244 7.47 24.81 -2.90
N GLU A 245 7.63 23.79 -2.06
CA GLU A 245 8.57 23.81 -0.94
C GLU A 245 10.03 23.95 -1.42
N TRP A 246 10.40 23.24 -2.48
CA TRP A 246 11.78 23.20 -2.98
C TRP A 246 12.12 24.33 -3.96
N LYS A 247 11.13 25.04 -4.51
CA LYS A 247 11.28 26.08 -5.55
C LYS A 247 12.34 27.15 -5.24
N LYS A 248 12.58 27.45 -3.96
CA LYS A 248 13.60 28.44 -3.54
C LYS A 248 15.04 27.94 -3.68
N PHE A 249 15.22 26.63 -3.78
CA PHE A 249 16.53 25.96 -3.80
C PHE A 249 16.84 25.37 -5.17
N VAL A 250 15.82 24.81 -5.84
CA VAL A 250 15.93 24.15 -7.13
C VAL A 250 14.55 24.05 -7.79
N ASP A 251 14.49 24.11 -9.11
CA ASP A 251 13.25 23.95 -9.86
C ASP A 251 12.95 22.47 -10.12
N LEU A 252 12.13 21.88 -9.24
CA LEU A 252 11.72 20.49 -9.35
C LEU A 252 10.76 20.21 -10.53
N GLU A 253 10.20 21.24 -11.18
CA GLU A 253 9.34 21.02 -12.36
C GLU A 253 10.11 20.39 -13.52
N THR A 254 11.44 20.59 -13.56
CA THR A 254 12.34 20.01 -14.56
C THR A 254 13.03 18.71 -14.10
N MET A 255 12.74 18.25 -12.87
CA MET A 255 13.42 17.11 -12.22
C MET A 255 12.42 16.06 -11.72
N PRO A 256 11.69 15.38 -12.63
CA PRO A 256 10.64 14.43 -12.28
C PRO A 256 11.15 13.26 -11.40
N GLU A 257 12.40 12.86 -11.55
CA GLU A 257 13.04 11.79 -10.77
C GLU A 257 13.26 12.19 -9.31
N ILE A 258 13.46 13.47 -9.05
CA ILE A 258 13.55 14.04 -7.71
C ILE A 258 12.17 14.12 -7.08
N VAL A 259 11.15 14.58 -7.81
CA VAL A 259 9.76 14.59 -7.33
C VAL A 259 9.32 13.17 -6.96
N ALA A 260 9.57 12.19 -7.83
CA ALA A 260 9.28 10.78 -7.57
C ALA A 260 10.06 10.25 -6.35
N THR A 261 11.34 10.61 -6.22
CA THR A 261 12.17 10.26 -5.05
C THR A 261 11.56 10.81 -3.75
N LEU A 262 11.23 12.09 -3.71
CA LEU A 262 10.76 12.79 -2.52
C LEU A 262 9.34 12.38 -2.11
N TYR A 263 8.50 11.95 -3.06
CA TYR A 263 7.14 11.50 -2.77
C TYR A 263 7.12 10.35 -1.75
N HIS A 264 8.09 9.43 -1.83
CA HIS A 264 8.13 8.22 -1.01
C HIS A 264 9.04 8.31 0.23
N LEU A 265 9.87 9.35 0.32
CA LEU A 265 10.78 9.53 1.44
C LEU A 265 10.07 10.15 2.66
N PRO A 266 10.54 9.86 3.89
CA PRO A 266 10.29 10.75 5.02
C PRO A 266 10.70 12.17 4.68
N TYR A 267 10.19 13.15 5.43
CA TYR A 267 10.54 14.56 5.24
C TYR A 267 12.06 14.77 5.10
N LYS A 268 12.44 15.54 4.09
CA LYS A 268 13.82 15.93 3.80
C LYS A 268 13.83 17.45 3.62
N ASN A 269 14.74 18.11 4.33
CA ASN A 269 14.96 19.54 4.17
C ASN A 269 15.35 19.85 2.71
N PRO A 270 14.76 20.86 2.07
CA PRO A 270 15.18 21.30 0.75
C PRO A 270 16.65 21.76 0.69
N HIS A 271 17.31 21.49 -0.44
CA HIS A 271 18.66 21.95 -0.75
C HIS A 271 18.87 22.04 -2.27
N GLY A 272 19.93 22.76 -2.70
CA GLY A 272 20.16 23.05 -4.13
C GLY A 272 20.79 21.92 -4.96
N ALA A 273 21.03 20.75 -4.36
CA ALA A 273 21.67 19.60 -5.04
C ALA A 273 20.98 18.29 -4.67
N PRO A 274 19.68 18.13 -4.98
CA PRO A 274 18.96 16.88 -4.72
C PRO A 274 19.51 15.74 -5.60
N GLU A 275 19.39 14.51 -5.10
CA GLU A 275 19.76 13.30 -5.84
C GLU A 275 18.59 12.33 -5.89
N ALA A 276 18.41 11.70 -7.06
CA ALA A 276 17.41 10.67 -7.23
C ALA A 276 17.86 9.36 -6.57
N ASN A 277 16.91 8.59 -6.06
CA ASN A 277 17.18 7.22 -5.67
C ASN A 277 16.70 6.23 -6.75
N ALA A 278 17.04 4.94 -6.59
CA ALA A 278 16.67 3.90 -7.55
C ALA A 278 15.15 3.81 -7.81
N ARG A 279 14.31 4.08 -6.79
CA ARG A 279 12.84 4.09 -6.94
C ARG A 279 12.40 5.28 -7.79
N GLY A 280 12.92 6.48 -7.53
CA GLY A 280 12.63 7.66 -8.33
C GLY A 280 13.02 7.48 -9.79
N LEU A 281 14.21 6.93 -10.05
CA LEU A 281 14.69 6.62 -11.40
C LEU A 281 13.79 5.60 -12.10
N GLN A 282 13.45 4.49 -11.44
CA GLN A 282 12.57 3.48 -12.04
C GLN A 282 11.19 4.06 -12.41
N ILE A 283 10.63 4.90 -11.54
CA ILE A 283 9.35 5.57 -11.81
C ILE A 283 9.44 6.40 -13.10
N THR A 284 10.50 7.18 -13.28
CA THR A 284 10.65 8.07 -14.43
C THR A 284 11.09 7.38 -15.71
N GLU A 285 11.89 6.33 -15.62
CA GLU A 285 12.45 5.64 -16.78
C GLU A 285 11.51 4.55 -17.31
N GLU A 286 10.86 3.80 -16.42
CA GLU A 286 10.03 2.65 -16.76
C GLU A 286 8.54 2.99 -16.64
N PHE A 287 8.07 3.35 -15.44
CA PHE A 287 6.63 3.45 -15.18
C PHE A 287 5.99 4.66 -15.84
N TYR A 288 6.76 5.72 -16.08
CA TYR A 288 6.33 6.86 -16.86
C TYR A 288 5.96 6.50 -18.30
N GLN A 289 6.72 5.59 -18.92
CA GLN A 289 6.38 5.08 -20.26
C GLN A 289 5.11 4.23 -20.23
N LEU A 290 4.95 3.39 -19.19
CA LEU A 290 3.72 2.63 -18.98
C LEU A 290 2.51 3.56 -18.77
N ALA A 291 2.66 4.61 -17.95
CA ALA A 291 1.61 5.59 -17.73
C ALA A 291 1.22 6.29 -19.04
N LYS A 292 2.19 6.70 -19.85
CA LYS A 292 1.94 7.25 -21.20
C LYS A 292 1.22 6.28 -22.12
N GLU A 293 1.54 4.99 -22.06
CA GLU A 293 0.88 3.98 -22.87
C GLU A 293 -0.56 3.73 -22.40
N TRP A 294 -0.77 3.58 -21.10
CA TRP A 294 -2.03 3.09 -20.53
C TRP A 294 -3.08 4.18 -20.32
N LEU A 295 -2.65 5.43 -20.17
CA LEU A 295 -3.51 6.59 -19.94
C LEU A 295 -3.77 7.42 -21.21
N LYS A 296 -3.27 6.99 -22.37
CA LYS A 296 -3.68 7.56 -23.67
C LYS A 296 -5.20 7.56 -23.83
#